data_AF-A0A5D0VE50-F1
#
_entry.id   AF-A0A5D0VE50-F1
#
_cell.length_a   1.000
_cell.length_b   1.000
_cell.length_c   1.000
_cell.angle_alpha   90.00
_cell.angle_beta   90.00
_cell.angle_gamma   90.00
#
_symmetry.space_group_name_H-M   'P 1'
#
loop_
_entity.id
_entity.type
_entity.pdbx_description
1 polymer ?
#
loop_
_entity_poly.entity_id
_entity_poly.type
_entity_poly.pdbx_seq_one_letter_code
_entity_poly.pdbx_strand_id
1 'polypeptide(L)'
;MPTTNPELALASDELTDLCDRTGATAIWTAWKGDPHADHQNTAELARTVVDKRPGLTMLSYPIWGRFAPLEETSLPRPDAMHLFDSRSHAKVKSEVIEAHQTQMTHLIDDDPEGFTMPGEMQAHFLDFPEIFIEEH
;
A
#
# COMPACT_ATOMS: atom_id res chain seq x y z
N MET A 1 -18.73 13.28 5.70
CA MET A 1 -19.84 12.31 5.53
C MET A 1 -19.22 11.06 4.95
N PRO A 2 -19.47 9.85 5.47
CA PRO A 2 -19.01 8.64 4.79
C PRO A 2 -19.69 8.66 3.42
N THR A 3 -18.88 8.65 2.36
CA THR A 3 -19.35 8.55 0.99
C THR A 3 -20.04 7.20 0.86
N THR A 4 -21.36 7.17 0.94
CA THR A 4 -22.17 6.05 0.46
C THR A 4 -22.06 6.03 -1.06
N ASN A 5 -20.91 5.60 -1.56
CA ASN A 5 -20.67 5.34 -2.97
C ASN A 5 -21.12 3.89 -3.24
N PRO A 6 -22.19 3.66 -4.01
CA PRO A 6 -22.65 2.30 -4.34
C PRO A 6 -21.57 1.45 -5.01
N GLU A 7 -20.63 2.07 -5.74
CA GLU A 7 -19.52 1.36 -6.38
C GLU A 7 -18.53 0.80 -5.35
N LEU A 8 -18.26 1.53 -4.26
CA LEU A 8 -17.43 1.04 -3.16
C LEU A 8 -18.11 -0.13 -2.43
N ALA A 9 -19.44 -0.09 -2.29
CA ALA A 9 -20.19 -1.18 -1.69
C ALA A 9 -20.05 -2.46 -2.52
N LEU A 10 -20.26 -2.38 -3.84
CA LEU A 10 -20.10 -3.52 -4.75
C LEU A 10 -18.68 -4.08 -4.73
N ALA A 11 -17.66 -3.21 -4.86
CA ALA A 11 -16.27 -3.64 -4.81
C ALA A 11 -15.92 -4.33 -3.47
N SER A 12 -16.46 -3.82 -2.35
CA SER A 12 -16.24 -4.43 -1.03
C SER A 12 -16.88 -5.80 -0.90
N ASP A 13 -18.05 -6.02 -1.51
CA ASP A 13 -18.72 -7.32 -1.52
C ASP A 13 -17.93 -8.33 -2.35
N GLU A 14 -17.49 -7.93 -3.56
CA GLU A 14 -16.68 -8.79 -4.42
C GLU A 14 -15.35 -9.20 -3.76
N LEU A 15 -14.68 -8.27 -3.07
CA LEU A 15 -13.46 -8.55 -2.32
C LEU A 15 -13.72 -9.43 -1.10
N THR A 16 -14.85 -9.22 -0.40
CA THR A 16 -15.24 -10.08 0.73
C THR A 16 -15.45 -11.51 0.26
N ASP A 17 -16.18 -11.70 -0.84
CA ASP A 17 -16.40 -13.01 -1.44
C ASP A 17 -15.09 -13.64 -1.93
N LEU A 18 -14.16 -12.84 -2.46
CA LEU A 18 -12.84 -13.31 -2.85
C LEU A 18 -12.04 -13.81 -1.64
N CYS A 19 -12.07 -13.09 -0.52
CA CYS A 19 -11.43 -13.52 0.72
C CYS A 19 -12.00 -14.87 1.20
N ASP A 20 -13.32 -15.02 1.21
CA ASP A 20 -13.98 -16.26 1.62
C ASP A 20 -13.62 -17.43 0.69
N ARG A 21 -13.65 -17.22 -0.63
CA ARG A 21 -13.32 -18.26 -1.62
C ARG A 21 -11.87 -18.72 -1.56
N THR A 22 -10.95 -17.79 -1.28
CA THR A 22 -9.52 -18.09 -1.22
C THR A 22 -9.08 -18.60 0.15
N GLY A 23 -9.95 -18.48 1.17
CA GLY A 23 -9.58 -18.75 2.56
C GLY A 23 -8.52 -17.77 3.07
N ALA A 24 -8.53 -16.52 2.56
CA ALA A 24 -7.59 -15.51 2.98
C ALA A 24 -7.70 -15.27 4.50
N THR A 25 -6.56 -15.12 5.17
CA THR A 25 -6.50 -14.80 6.60
C THR A 25 -6.02 -13.37 6.84
N ALA A 26 -5.56 -12.68 5.80
CA ALA A 26 -5.07 -11.31 5.89
C ALA A 26 -5.33 -10.53 4.60
N ILE A 27 -5.48 -9.21 4.74
CA ILE A 27 -5.51 -8.24 3.65
C ILE A 27 -4.32 -7.30 3.81
N TRP A 28 -3.59 -7.09 2.72
CA TRP A 28 -2.42 -6.21 2.66
C TRP A 28 -2.77 -5.06 1.72
N THR A 29 -2.72 -3.82 2.21
CA THR A 29 -3.29 -2.65 1.52
C THR A 29 -2.41 -1.40 1.64
N ALA A 30 -2.68 -0.36 0.86
CA ALA A 30 -2.02 0.93 1.02
C ALA A 30 -2.32 1.55 2.40
N TRP A 31 -1.37 2.31 2.95
CA TRP A 31 -1.57 3.04 4.19
C TRP A 31 -2.48 4.25 3.99
N LYS A 32 -3.48 4.41 4.87
CA LYS A 32 -4.45 5.52 4.82
C LYS A 32 -3.81 6.90 4.96
N GLY A 33 -2.63 6.99 5.60
CA GLY A 33 -1.90 8.23 5.78
C GLY A 33 -1.13 8.70 4.54
N ASP A 34 -1.05 7.89 3.48
CA ASP A 34 -0.49 8.35 2.21
C ASP A 34 -1.36 9.49 1.61
N PRO A 35 -0.76 10.52 0.99
CA PRO A 35 -1.48 11.71 0.53
C PRO A 35 -2.29 11.47 -0.75
N HIS A 36 -2.09 10.34 -1.42
CA HIS A 36 -2.78 10.02 -2.67
C HIS A 36 -4.19 9.49 -2.41
N ALA A 37 -5.19 10.06 -3.07
CA ALA A 37 -6.60 9.69 -2.88
C ALA A 37 -6.85 8.20 -3.17
N ASP A 38 -6.17 7.62 -4.16
CA ASP A 38 -6.33 6.19 -4.45
C ASP A 38 -5.83 5.30 -3.31
N HIS A 39 -4.71 5.64 -2.67
CA HIS A 39 -4.23 4.89 -1.50
C HIS A 39 -5.26 4.97 -0.36
N GLN A 40 -5.80 6.16 -0.14
CA GLN A 40 -6.82 6.42 0.87
C GLN A 40 -8.11 5.64 0.63
N ASN A 41 -8.55 5.54 -0.63
CA ASN A 41 -9.74 4.79 -1.02
C ASN A 41 -9.51 3.29 -0.93
N THR A 42 -8.35 2.79 -1.36
CA THR A 42 -7.97 1.38 -1.24
C THR A 42 -7.91 0.94 0.23
N ALA A 43 -7.37 1.77 1.12
CA ALA A 43 -7.36 1.52 2.56
C ALA A 43 -8.79 1.45 3.16
N GLU A 44 -9.68 2.36 2.77
CA GLU A 44 -11.09 2.34 3.20
C GLU A 44 -11.84 1.10 2.71
N LEU A 45 -11.56 0.68 1.47
CA LEU A 45 -12.13 -0.52 0.88
C LEU A 45 -11.71 -1.77 1.67
N ALA A 46 -10.41 -1.89 1.97
CA ALA A 46 -9.89 -2.97 2.81
C ALA A 46 -10.50 -2.97 4.21
N ARG A 47 -10.65 -1.79 4.85
CA ARG A 47 -11.31 -1.65 6.15
C ARG A 47 -12.74 -2.17 6.12
N THR A 48 -13.49 -1.81 5.07
CA THR A 48 -14.87 -2.28 4.87
C THR A 48 -14.95 -3.81 4.77
N VAL A 49 -13.99 -4.44 4.08
CA VAL A 49 -13.92 -5.91 3.97
C VAL A 49 -13.63 -6.55 5.33
N VAL A 50 -12.66 -6.02 6.09
CA VAL A 50 -12.33 -6.58 7.41
C VAL A 50 -13.46 -6.33 8.43
N ASP A 51 -14.23 -5.24 8.33
CA ASP A 51 -15.44 -5.05 9.14
C ASP A 51 -16.49 -6.12 8.87
N LYS A 52 -16.61 -6.59 7.62
CA LYS A 52 -17.47 -7.72 7.25
C LYS A 52 -16.89 -9.07 7.65
N ARG A 53 -15.58 -9.18 7.85
CA ARG A 53 -14.86 -10.41 8.23
C ARG A 53 -13.82 -10.12 9.32
N PRO A 54 -14.25 -9.98 10.59
CA PRO A 54 -13.37 -9.59 11.70
C PRO A 54 -12.22 -10.56 12.01
N GLY A 55 -12.20 -11.74 11.40
CA GLY A 55 -11.09 -12.70 11.50
C GLY A 55 -9.91 -12.42 10.57
N LEU A 56 -10.03 -11.46 9.64
CA LEU A 56 -8.94 -11.06 8.77
C LEU A 56 -7.98 -10.11 9.49
N THR A 57 -6.68 -10.40 9.43
CA THR A 57 -5.66 -9.41 9.80
C THR A 57 -5.54 -8.36 8.69
N MET A 58 -5.55 -7.08 9.03
CA MET A 58 -5.29 -6.01 8.06
C MET A 58 -3.88 -5.48 8.30
N LEU A 59 -3.04 -5.50 7.25
CA LEU A 59 -1.74 -4.83 7.25
C LEU A 59 -1.73 -3.75 6.17
N SER A 60 -1.13 -2.61 6.48
CA SER A 60 -0.96 -1.53 5.52
C SER A 60 0.51 -1.21 5.25
N TYR A 61 0.84 -0.86 4.01
CA TYR A 61 2.17 -0.44 3.61
C TYR A 61 2.17 1.06 3.26
N PRO A 62 2.99 1.90 3.92
CA PRO A 62 3.19 3.27 3.51
C PRO A 62 4.16 3.32 2.34
N ILE A 63 3.78 4.02 1.27
CA ILE A 63 4.71 4.37 0.18
C ILE A 63 5.22 5.79 0.39
N TRP A 64 4.31 6.74 0.53
CA TRP A 64 4.64 8.18 0.61
C TRP A 64 4.86 8.66 2.04
N GLY A 65 4.18 8.05 3.01
CA GLY A 65 4.37 8.29 4.44
C GLY A 65 5.80 8.07 4.92
N ARG A 66 6.61 7.31 4.16
CA ARG A 66 8.04 7.12 4.44
C ARG A 66 8.89 8.36 4.20
N PHE A 67 8.42 9.29 3.36
CA PHE A 67 9.18 10.44 2.87
C PHE A 67 8.53 11.78 3.19
N ALA A 68 7.23 11.79 3.51
CA ALA A 68 6.51 12.99 3.91
C ALA A 68 6.77 13.32 5.40
N PRO A 69 6.77 14.62 5.77
CA PRO A 69 6.72 14.99 7.18
C PRO A 69 5.40 14.47 7.78
N LEU A 70 5.51 13.75 8.89
CA LEU A 70 4.37 13.25 9.65
C LEU A 70 4.35 13.91 11.03
N GLU A 71 3.16 14.31 11.47
CA GLU A 71 2.93 14.68 12.86
C GLU A 71 3.09 13.43 13.74
N GLU A 72 3.66 13.59 14.94
CA GLU A 72 3.87 12.47 15.87
C GLU A 72 2.57 11.73 16.19
N THR A 73 1.45 12.46 16.25
CA THR A 73 0.11 11.89 16.47
C THR A 73 -0.42 11.04 15.30
N SER A 74 0.18 11.17 14.13
CA SER A 74 -0.18 10.42 12.92
C SER A 74 0.68 9.17 12.74
N LEU A 75 1.71 8.98 13.56
CA LEU A 75 2.56 7.81 13.50
C LEU A 75 1.82 6.57 14.04
N PRO A 76 1.98 5.41 13.38
CA PRO A 76 1.53 4.15 13.93
C PRO A 76 2.15 3.88 15.29
N ARG A 77 1.45 3.12 16.13
CA ARG A 77 2.03 2.65 17.38
C ARG A 77 3.22 1.72 17.07
N PRO A 78 4.35 1.83 17.80
CA PRO A 78 5.52 1.00 17.53
C PRO A 78 5.27 -0.52 17.57
N ASP A 79 4.31 -0.99 18.37
CA ASP A 79 3.93 -2.40 18.50
C ASP A 79 3.10 -2.93 17.32
N ALA A 80 2.52 -2.04 16.52
CA ALA A 80 1.82 -2.38 15.28
C ALA A 80 2.77 -2.42 14.06
N MET A 81 4.02 -1.99 14.21
CA MET A 81 4.97 -1.91 13.10
C MET A 81 5.75 -3.20 12.93
N HIS A 82 5.69 -3.75 11.73
CA HIS A 82 6.38 -4.96 11.30
C HIS A 82 7.44 -4.60 10.25
N LEU A 83 8.67 -5.06 10.47
CA LEU A 83 9.78 -4.92 9.53
C LEU A 83 10.09 -6.26 8.87
N PHE A 84 10.01 -6.31 7.55
CA PHE A 84 10.32 -7.49 6.76
C PHE A 84 11.64 -7.29 6.02
N ASP A 85 12.65 -8.06 6.41
CA ASP A 85 13.92 -8.08 5.70
C ASP A 85 13.74 -8.73 4.32
N SER A 86 13.97 -7.94 3.27
CA SER A 86 13.82 -8.36 1.88
C SER A 86 15.15 -8.66 1.18
N ARG A 87 16.29 -8.62 1.88
CA ARG A 87 17.63 -8.78 1.28
C ARG A 87 17.82 -10.11 0.56
N SER A 88 17.26 -11.20 1.08
CA SER A 88 17.29 -12.52 0.41
C SER A 88 16.54 -12.54 -0.93
N HIS A 89 15.65 -11.58 -1.16
CA HIS A 89 14.86 -11.42 -2.37
C HIS A 89 15.29 -10.22 -3.23
N ALA A 90 16.41 -9.56 -2.88
CA ALA A 90 16.83 -8.29 -3.50
C ALA A 90 16.89 -8.34 -5.03
N LYS A 91 17.39 -9.45 -5.59
CA LYS A 91 17.45 -9.63 -7.06
C LYS A 91 16.06 -9.61 -7.70
N VAL A 92 15.15 -10.44 -7.19
CA VAL A 92 13.78 -10.52 -7.73
C VAL A 92 13.04 -9.20 -7.54
N LYS A 93 13.26 -8.54 -6.39
CA LYS A 93 12.67 -7.23 -6.09
C LYS A 93 13.13 -6.16 -7.08
N SER A 94 14.43 -6.10 -7.38
CA SER A 94 15.00 -5.19 -8.39
C SER A 94 14.38 -5.42 -9.75
N GLU A 95 14.35 -6.67 -10.22
CA GLU A 95 13.79 -7.02 -11.53
C GLU A 95 12.30 -6.63 -11.65
N VAL A 96 11.51 -6.86 -10.60
CA VAL A 96 10.08 -6.50 -10.59
C VAL A 96 9.86 -4.99 -10.54
N ILE A 97 10.67 -4.26 -9.75
CA ILE A 97 10.60 -2.80 -9.68
C ILE A 97 10.97 -2.20 -11.04
N GLU A 98 12.09 -2.62 -11.64
CA GLU A 98 12.56 -2.18 -12.95
C GLU A 98 11.56 -2.45 -14.08
N ALA A 99 10.73 -3.49 -13.96
CA ALA A 99 9.69 -3.79 -14.93
C ALA A 99 8.59 -2.71 -15.03
N HIS A 100 8.43 -1.84 -14.02
CA HIS A 100 7.50 -0.71 -14.05
C HIS A 100 8.11 0.49 -14.78
N GLN A 101 8.56 0.27 -16.03
CA GLN A 101 9.43 1.20 -16.77
C GLN A 101 8.87 2.63 -16.88
N THR A 102 7.55 2.80 -16.99
CA THR A 102 6.91 4.13 -17.08
C THR A 102 6.95 4.92 -15.77
N GLN A 103 7.11 4.26 -14.62
CA GLN A 103 7.27 4.91 -13.32
C GLN A 103 8.74 5.02 -12.91
N MET A 104 9.61 4.16 -13.43
CA MET A 104 11.01 4.05 -12.98
C MET A 104 12.00 4.78 -13.90
N THR A 105 11.57 5.16 -15.10
CA THR A 105 12.40 5.79 -16.12
C THR A 105 11.62 6.87 -16.86
N HIS A 106 12.33 7.75 -17.58
CA HIS A 106 11.72 8.71 -18.53
C HIS A 106 11.31 8.03 -19.85
N LEU A 107 10.71 6.84 -19.80
CA LEU A 107 10.26 6.11 -20.98
C LEU A 107 9.21 6.89 -21.77
N ILE A 108 8.38 7.66 -21.07
CA ILE A 108 7.39 8.57 -21.65
C ILE A 108 8.11 9.90 -21.87
N ASP A 109 8.45 10.21 -23.13
CA ASP A 109 9.25 11.38 -23.52
C ASP A 109 8.41 12.56 -24.04
N ASP A 110 7.10 12.35 -24.24
CA ASP A 110 6.13 13.37 -24.67
C ASP A 110 5.42 14.09 -23.51
N ASP A 111 5.68 13.68 -22.27
CA ASP A 111 5.25 14.35 -21.03
C ASP A 111 6.43 14.54 -20.06
N PRO A 112 7.21 15.63 -20.22
CA PRO A 112 8.38 15.90 -19.36
C PRO A 112 8.05 16.09 -17.88
N GLU A 113 6.80 16.45 -17.55
CA GLU A 113 6.31 16.62 -16.18
C GLU A 113 5.62 15.34 -15.66
N GLY A 114 5.60 14.28 -16.47
CA GLY A 114 5.09 12.97 -16.12
C GLY A 114 5.82 12.39 -14.93
N PHE A 115 5.09 11.70 -14.06
CA PHE A 115 5.67 11.14 -12.84
C PHE A 115 6.75 10.11 -13.15
N THR A 116 7.95 10.33 -12.61
CA THR A 116 9.02 9.33 -12.49
C THR A 116 9.44 9.27 -11.03
N MET A 117 9.59 8.07 -10.48
CA MET A 117 10.04 7.87 -9.11
C MET A 117 11.45 8.45 -8.93
N PRO A 118 11.67 9.37 -7.97
CA PRO A 118 13.00 9.92 -7.71
C PRO A 118 14.02 8.83 -7.36
N GLY A 119 15.24 8.95 -7.87
CA GLY A 119 16.28 7.91 -7.73
C GLY A 119 16.55 7.51 -6.27
N GLU A 120 16.53 8.47 -5.34
CA GLU A 120 16.67 8.18 -3.91
C GLU A 120 15.54 7.32 -3.34
N MET A 121 14.30 7.48 -3.85
CA MET A 121 13.17 6.65 -3.44
C MET A 121 13.25 5.26 -4.06
N GLN A 122 13.69 5.15 -5.32
CA GLN A 122 13.96 3.85 -5.95
C GLN A 122 14.97 3.04 -5.14
N ALA A 123 16.10 3.66 -4.78
CA ALA A 123 17.12 3.04 -3.94
C ALA A 123 16.57 2.68 -2.55
N HIS A 124 15.75 3.56 -1.95
CA HIS A 124 15.12 3.27 -0.66
C HIS A 124 14.29 1.98 -0.69
N PHE A 125 13.46 1.78 -1.72
CA PHE A 125 12.67 0.56 -1.85
C PHE A 125 13.52 -0.68 -2.10
N LEU A 126 14.78 -0.58 -2.55
CA LEU A 126 15.67 -1.74 -2.71
C LEU A 126 16.48 -2.04 -1.46
N ASP A 127 16.96 -1.00 -0.77
CA ASP A 127 17.99 -1.14 0.26
C ASP A 127 17.42 -1.31 1.67
N PHE A 128 16.19 -0.86 1.94
CA PHE A 128 15.59 -0.89 3.27
C PHE A 128 14.56 -2.01 3.44
N PRO A 129 14.36 -2.50 4.68
CA PRO A 129 13.28 -3.43 4.99
C PRO A 129 11.90 -2.90 4.57
N GLU A 130 10.99 -3.81 4.23
CA GLU A 130 9.61 -3.43 4.04
C GLU A 130 8.93 -3.16 5.37
N ILE A 131 8.18 -2.07 5.43
CA ILE A 131 7.41 -1.66 6.60
C ILE A 131 5.96 -1.99 6.34
N PHE A 132 5.35 -2.73 7.27
CA PHE A 132 3.92 -2.93 7.33
C PHE A 132 3.39 -2.53 8.70
N ILE A 133 2.18 -2.00 8.74
CA ILE A 133 1.50 -1.56 9.95
C ILE A 133 0.28 -2.44 10.12
N GLU A 134 0.17 -3.13 11.25
CA GLU A 134 -1.04 -3.87 11.59
C GLU A 134 -2.15 -2.90 12.02
N GLU A 135 -3.28 -2.97 11.33
CA GLU A 135 -4.42 -2.08 11.53
C GLU A 135 -5.43 -2.74 12.48
N HIS A 136 -5.91 -1.98 13.47
CA HIS A 136 -6.88 -2.44 14.47
C HIS A 136 -8.24 -1.76 14.33
#